data_AF-A0A6V7VGP9-F1
#
_entry.id   AF-A0A6V7VGP9-F1
#
_cell.length_a   1.000
_cell.length_b   1.000
_cell.length_c   1.000
_cell.angle_alpha   90.00
_cell.angle_beta   90.00
_cell.angle_gamma   90.00
#
_symmetry.space_group_name_H-M   'P 1'
#
loop_
_entity.id
_entity.type
_entity.pdbx_description
1 polymer ?
#
loop_
_entity_poly.entity_id
_entity_poly.type
_entity_poly.pdbx_seq_one_letter_code
_entity_poly.pdbx_strand_id
1 'polypeptide(L)'
;MNYSSYNFTLKLIHDPQIANTLGNYADIVMEITFNFEPSRDSNLGTEDFSGSKSHIKITSSKRKSYKNQIERYYLNHIGPGMPIIVLIQAIEDNYTISINEGDNIYYPSIFHHWAVNRVEITGLKNKVVFDNNSLKCESLTSNLAKFKLDNNTQKVEVQFNSKREVIIRGRTPNPFNKTIKVNFLHKALKWNDTCLIGNTVFQLNITNNLICVDSYTNGHWIKLKNNPTNRCFNHTELESGKRIKLILTFPSSYKLLYILETKEDVIEREIELDIPVTLTQYIQVDNLVKDEEAELIHIFRVDDEDDEVEDDEADEVEDDEADEVEDDEAELI
;
A
#
# COMPACT_ATOMS: atom_id res chain seq x y z
N MET A 1 -23.60 -17.50 0.06
CA MET A 1 -24.07 -16.13 0.37
C MET A 1 -23.72 -15.26 -0.83
N ASN A 2 -24.73 -14.66 -1.48
CA ASN A 2 -24.51 -13.66 -2.53
C ASN A 2 -24.08 -12.38 -1.85
N TYR A 3 -22.81 -12.00 -2.01
CA TYR A 3 -22.38 -10.67 -1.63
C TYR A 3 -22.78 -9.72 -2.77
N SER A 4 -23.65 -8.74 -2.48
CA SER A 4 -23.98 -7.68 -3.42
C SER A 4 -22.85 -6.65 -3.44
N SER A 5 -22.56 -6.09 -4.62
CA SER A 5 -21.73 -4.89 -4.71
C SER A 5 -22.34 -3.78 -3.87
N TYR A 6 -21.48 -3.02 -3.20
CA TYR A 6 -21.89 -1.89 -2.38
C TYR A 6 -21.23 -0.63 -2.90
N ASN A 7 -22.04 0.39 -3.13
CA ASN A 7 -21.56 1.68 -3.57
C ASN A 7 -21.76 2.71 -2.44
N PHE A 8 -20.71 3.45 -2.16
CA PHE A 8 -20.77 4.68 -1.40
C PHE A 8 -20.56 5.84 -2.36
N THR A 9 -21.41 6.87 -2.29
CA THR A 9 -21.31 8.02 -3.19
C THR A 9 -21.39 9.31 -2.40
N LEU A 10 -20.47 10.23 -2.70
CA LEU A 10 -20.46 11.61 -2.24
C LEU A 10 -20.67 12.53 -3.44
N LYS A 11 -21.59 13.50 -3.33
CA LYS A 11 -21.86 14.48 -4.38
C LYS A 11 -21.77 15.90 -3.84
N LEU A 12 -21.03 16.75 -4.56
CA LEU A 12 -21.08 18.20 -4.47
C LEU A 12 -22.05 18.69 -5.55
N ILE A 13 -23.06 19.44 -5.12
CA ILE A 13 -24.19 19.79 -5.96
C ILE A 13 -24.34 21.30 -6.03
N HIS A 14 -24.64 21.77 -7.24
CA HIS A 14 -25.20 23.08 -7.49
C HIS A 14 -26.70 22.94 -7.76
N ASP A 15 -27.53 23.34 -6.80
CA ASP A 15 -28.97 23.39 -6.97
C ASP A 15 -29.48 24.82 -6.77
N PRO A 16 -29.68 25.60 -7.84
CA PRO A 16 -30.13 26.99 -7.73
C PRO A 16 -31.59 27.10 -7.26
N GLN A 17 -32.33 25.99 -7.18
CA GLN A 17 -33.70 25.96 -6.67
C GLN A 17 -33.73 25.04 -5.43
N ILE A 18 -33.61 25.60 -4.22
CA ILE A 18 -33.73 24.88 -2.95
C ILE A 18 -35.20 24.43 -2.74
N ALA A 19 -35.76 23.65 -3.66
CA ALA A 19 -37.16 23.31 -3.72
C ALA A 19 -37.31 21.79 -3.70
N ASN A 20 -37.48 21.22 -2.50
CA ASN A 20 -38.31 20.07 -2.08
C ASN A 20 -38.63 18.88 -3.02
N THR A 21 -37.99 18.71 -4.17
CA THR A 21 -38.19 17.58 -5.07
C THR A 21 -36.89 16.79 -5.16
N LEU A 22 -36.78 15.78 -4.29
CA LEU A 22 -35.90 14.63 -4.50
C LEU A 22 -36.13 14.11 -5.93
N GLY A 23 -35.09 14.12 -6.78
CA GLY A 23 -35.25 13.57 -8.12
C GLY A 23 -34.17 13.92 -9.11
N ASN A 24 -34.36 14.98 -9.91
CA ASN A 24 -33.83 14.95 -11.28
C ASN A 24 -33.30 16.30 -11.84
N TYR A 25 -33.02 17.30 -11.01
CA TYR A 25 -32.81 18.67 -11.51
C TYR A 25 -31.55 19.40 -11.02
N ALA A 26 -30.59 18.77 -10.35
CA ALA A 26 -29.41 19.48 -9.86
C ALA A 26 -28.18 19.29 -10.77
N ASP A 27 -27.34 20.32 -10.89
CA ASP A 27 -26.02 20.21 -11.53
C ASP A 27 -25.06 19.47 -10.58
N ILE A 28 -24.37 18.44 -11.08
CA ILE A 28 -23.40 17.68 -10.29
C ILE A 28 -22.04 18.35 -10.49
N VAL A 29 -21.64 19.16 -9.51
CA VAL A 29 -20.34 19.83 -9.52
C VAL A 29 -19.21 18.81 -9.40
N MET A 30 -19.41 17.79 -8.56
CA MET A 30 -18.53 16.64 -8.44
C MET A 30 -19.31 15.48 -7.83
N GLU A 31 -19.08 14.26 -8.29
CA GLU A 31 -19.53 13.03 -7.68
C GLU A 31 -18.35 12.07 -7.57
N ILE A 32 -18.08 11.61 -6.35
CA ILE A 32 -17.10 10.58 -6.04
C ILE A 32 -17.87 9.32 -5.65
N THR A 33 -17.77 8.29 -6.48
CA THR A 33 -18.40 6.98 -6.24
C THR A 33 -17.32 5.95 -5.93
N PHE A 34 -17.40 5.38 -4.74
CA PHE A 34 -16.58 4.28 -4.28
C PHE A 34 -17.34 2.99 -4.57
N ASN A 35 -16.86 2.24 -5.56
CA ASN A 35 -17.40 0.93 -5.87
C ASN A 35 -16.62 -0.11 -5.08
N PHE A 36 -17.32 -0.82 -4.20
CA PHE A 36 -16.80 -1.98 -3.48
C PHE A 36 -17.44 -3.22 -4.07
N GLU A 37 -16.68 -3.95 -4.89
CA GLU A 37 -17.09 -5.30 -5.22
C GLU A 37 -16.62 -6.25 -4.10
N PRO A 38 -17.49 -7.13 -3.58
CA PRO A 38 -17.08 -8.18 -2.67
C PRO A 38 -16.15 -9.16 -3.41
N SER A 39 -14.84 -8.99 -3.23
CA SER A 39 -13.86 -9.85 -3.90
C SER A 39 -13.99 -11.29 -3.38
N ARG A 40 -14.36 -12.21 -4.28
CA ARG A 40 -13.89 -13.61 -4.22
C ARG A 40 -12.55 -13.80 -4.94
N ASP A 41 -12.01 -12.76 -5.58
CA ASP A 41 -10.89 -12.90 -6.49
C ASP A 41 -9.54 -13.03 -5.79
N SER A 42 -8.93 -14.19 -6.02
CA SER A 42 -7.55 -14.58 -5.75
C SER A 42 -6.52 -13.83 -6.61
N ASN A 43 -6.93 -12.91 -7.48
CA ASN A 43 -6.08 -12.23 -8.47
C ASN A 43 -5.68 -10.80 -8.04
N LEU A 44 -5.39 -10.62 -6.74
CA LEU A 44 -4.70 -9.41 -6.26
C LEU A 44 -3.19 -9.57 -6.53
N GLY A 45 -2.76 -9.17 -7.73
CA GLY A 45 -1.34 -9.22 -8.11
C GLY A 45 -1.04 -9.29 -9.61
N THR A 46 -2.02 -9.22 -10.50
CA THR A 46 -1.79 -9.17 -11.96
C THR A 46 -2.12 -7.77 -12.50
N GLU A 47 -1.17 -7.16 -13.19
CA GLU A 47 -1.23 -5.81 -13.80
C GLU A 47 -2.20 -5.69 -14.98
N ASP A 48 -3.09 -6.66 -15.21
CA ASP A 48 -4.11 -6.56 -16.23
C ASP A 48 -5.34 -5.81 -15.65
N PHE A 49 -5.21 -4.49 -15.61
CA PHE A 49 -6.17 -3.55 -15.00
C PHE A 49 -7.48 -3.37 -15.79
N SER A 50 -7.70 -4.17 -16.84
CA SER A 50 -8.94 -4.17 -17.62
C SER A 50 -10.13 -4.87 -16.91
N GLY A 51 -9.89 -5.46 -15.72
CA GLY A 51 -10.90 -6.24 -14.98
C GLY A 51 -11.12 -5.86 -13.50
N SER A 52 -10.39 -4.91 -12.91
CA SER A 52 -10.57 -4.57 -11.50
C SER A 52 -11.90 -3.82 -11.28
N LYS A 53 -12.88 -4.49 -10.67
CA LYS A 53 -14.23 -3.92 -10.48
C LYS A 53 -14.37 -3.03 -9.24
N SER A 54 -13.42 -3.08 -8.29
CA SER A 54 -13.33 -2.14 -7.16
C SER A 54 -12.55 -0.89 -7.58
N HIS A 55 -13.24 0.24 -7.73
CA HIS A 55 -12.66 1.48 -8.24
C HIS A 55 -13.32 2.70 -7.59
N ILE A 56 -12.60 3.82 -7.60
CA ILE A 56 -13.15 5.14 -7.30
C ILE A 56 -13.42 5.82 -8.62
N LYS A 57 -14.68 6.17 -8.88
CA LYS A 57 -15.11 6.93 -10.04
C LYS A 57 -15.37 8.37 -9.62
N ILE A 58 -14.72 9.33 -10.28
CA ILE A 58 -14.97 10.76 -10.07
C ILE A 58 -15.60 11.34 -11.32
N THR A 59 -16.75 11.99 -11.18
CA THR A 59 -17.51 12.58 -12.30
C THR A 59 -17.98 14.00 -12.02
N SER A 60 -18.23 14.77 -13.08
CA SER A 60 -18.93 16.05 -13.04
C SER A 60 -19.89 16.11 -14.21
N SER A 61 -21.07 16.71 -14.04
CA SER A 61 -22.05 16.79 -15.13
C SER A 61 -22.99 18.00 -15.05
N LYS A 62 -23.38 18.52 -16.24
CA LYS A 62 -24.38 19.59 -16.40
C LYS A 62 -25.78 19.02 -16.59
N ARG A 63 -26.78 19.68 -16.01
CA ARG A 63 -28.24 19.40 -15.94
C ARG A 63 -28.90 18.92 -17.25
N LYS A 64 -28.33 19.21 -18.43
CA LYS A 64 -28.94 18.92 -19.74
C LYS A 64 -28.06 18.10 -20.70
N SER A 65 -26.91 17.60 -20.28
CA SER A 65 -26.05 16.84 -21.18
C SER A 65 -25.14 15.88 -20.41
N TYR A 66 -25.50 14.60 -20.39
CA TYR A 66 -24.58 13.51 -20.09
C TYR A 66 -23.40 13.44 -21.10
N LYS A 67 -23.40 14.25 -22.17
CA LYS A 67 -22.32 14.27 -23.18
C LYS A 67 -21.10 15.10 -22.77
N ASN A 68 -21.18 15.91 -21.70
CA ASN A 68 -20.05 16.72 -21.21
C ASN A 68 -19.64 16.27 -19.80
N GLN A 69 -19.40 14.97 -19.64
CA GLN A 69 -18.93 14.39 -18.39
C GLN A 69 -17.41 14.22 -18.45
N ILE A 70 -16.73 14.75 -17.42
CA ILE A 70 -15.35 14.36 -17.14
C ILE A 70 -15.43 13.19 -16.18
N GLU A 71 -15.10 12.00 -16.65
CA GLU A 71 -14.98 10.79 -15.82
C GLU A 71 -13.52 10.44 -15.62
N ARG A 72 -13.16 10.10 -14.38
CA ARG A 72 -11.84 9.53 -14.05
C ARG A 72 -12.02 8.34 -13.12
N TYR A 73 -11.19 7.32 -13.32
CA TYR A 73 -11.17 6.10 -12.55
C TYR A 73 -9.84 6.01 -11.79
N TYR A 74 -9.92 5.67 -10.52
CA TYR A 74 -8.78 5.49 -9.63
C TYR A 74 -8.90 4.16 -8.90
N LEU A 75 -7.77 3.62 -8.46
CA LEU A 75 -7.74 2.41 -7.64
C LEU A 75 -8.44 2.64 -6.31
N ASN A 76 -9.41 1.79 -5.98
CA ASN A 76 -10.06 1.85 -4.67
C ASN A 76 -9.27 1.03 -3.65
N HIS A 77 -8.37 1.71 -2.94
CA HIS A 77 -7.60 1.13 -1.84
C HIS A 77 -8.38 1.10 -0.51
N ILE A 78 -9.70 1.19 -0.51
CA ILE A 78 -10.51 1.05 0.72
C ILE A 78 -11.10 -0.36 0.77
N GLY A 79 -11.01 -1.01 1.94
CA GLY A 79 -11.64 -2.31 2.19
C GLY A 79 -13.03 -2.19 2.82
N PRO A 80 -13.86 -3.25 2.77
CA PRO A 80 -15.13 -3.28 3.50
C PRO A 80 -14.90 -3.09 5.01
N GLY A 81 -15.82 -2.37 5.67
CA GLY A 81 -15.76 -2.12 7.12
C GLY A 81 -14.77 -1.04 7.57
N MET A 82 -13.97 -0.48 6.65
CA MET A 82 -13.04 0.60 6.96
C MET A 82 -13.78 1.96 7.01
N PRO A 83 -13.40 2.86 7.92
CA PRO A 83 -13.84 4.25 7.82
C PRO A 83 -13.31 4.87 6.52
N ILE A 84 -14.11 5.72 5.90
CA ILE A 84 -13.75 6.47 4.72
C ILE A 84 -13.65 7.93 5.13
N ILE A 85 -12.43 8.48 5.04
CA ILE A 85 -12.15 9.90 5.22
C ILE A 85 -11.88 10.47 3.83
N VAL A 86 -12.70 11.42 3.41
CA VAL A 86 -12.51 12.14 2.15
C VAL A 86 -12.25 13.61 2.49
N LEU A 87 -11.07 14.09 2.11
CA LEU A 87 -10.73 15.50 2.17
C LEU A 87 -10.84 16.08 0.76
N ILE A 88 -11.71 17.06 0.58
CA ILE A 88 -11.88 17.77 -0.69
C ILE A 88 -11.50 19.23 -0.45
N GLN A 89 -10.43 19.67 -1.10
CA GLN A 89 -9.96 21.04 -1.07
C GLN A 89 -10.23 21.70 -2.41
N ALA A 90 -10.95 22.82 -2.41
CA ALA A 90 -11.09 23.65 -3.59
C ALA A 90 -9.86 24.56 -3.71
N ILE A 91 -9.17 24.50 -4.85
CA ILE A 91 -8.01 25.34 -5.17
C ILE A 91 -8.27 25.94 -6.55
N GLU A 92 -8.53 27.25 -6.59
CA GLU A 92 -8.89 27.98 -7.82
C GLU A 92 -10.09 27.33 -8.53
N ASP A 93 -9.94 26.84 -9.76
CA ASP A 93 -11.02 26.19 -10.52
C ASP A 93 -10.99 24.66 -10.42
N ASN A 94 -10.18 24.12 -9.51
CA ASN A 94 -9.91 22.69 -9.40
C ASN A 94 -10.16 22.20 -7.97
N TYR A 95 -10.18 20.87 -7.84
CA TYR A 95 -10.26 20.21 -6.56
C TYR A 95 -9.07 19.29 -6.35
N THR A 96 -8.53 19.33 -5.15
CA THR A 96 -7.61 18.31 -4.64
C THR A 96 -8.39 17.39 -3.71
N ILE A 97 -8.37 16.10 -4.02
CA ILE A 97 -9.12 15.08 -3.29
C ILE A 97 -8.10 14.13 -2.67
N SER A 98 -8.11 13.99 -1.35
CA SER A 98 -7.36 12.95 -0.64
C SER A 98 -8.34 11.99 0.02
N ILE A 99 -8.04 10.71 -0.07
CA ILE A 99 -8.86 9.62 0.44
C ILE A 99 -7.99 8.82 1.40
N ASN A 100 -8.37 8.78 2.68
CA ASN A 100 -7.58 8.15 3.74
C ASN A 100 -6.09 8.54 3.69
N GLU A 101 -5.79 9.78 3.32
CA GLU A 101 -4.42 10.34 3.21
C GLU A 101 -3.53 9.69 2.15
N GLY A 102 -4.14 8.98 1.21
CA GLY A 102 -3.46 8.58 -0.01
C GLY A 102 -3.08 9.78 -0.88
N ASP A 103 -2.47 9.45 -2.01
CA ASP A 103 -2.03 10.43 -3.00
C ASP A 103 -3.17 11.38 -3.38
N ASN A 104 -2.80 12.66 -3.52
CA ASN A 104 -3.73 13.71 -3.89
C ASN A 104 -4.22 13.50 -5.33
N ILE A 105 -5.52 13.28 -5.47
CA ILE A 105 -6.18 13.25 -6.76
C ILE A 105 -6.49 14.69 -7.18
N TYR A 106 -5.79 15.17 -8.19
CA TYR A 106 -6.10 16.45 -8.82
C TYR A 106 -7.23 16.27 -9.83
N TYR A 107 -8.36 16.93 -9.55
CA TYR A 107 -9.57 16.81 -10.36
C TYR A 107 -10.00 18.18 -10.92
N PRO A 108 -9.90 18.39 -12.24
CA PRO A 108 -10.36 19.61 -12.86
C PRO A 108 -11.89 19.62 -12.93
N SER A 109 -12.53 20.64 -12.35
CA SER A 109 -13.98 20.74 -12.40
C SER A 109 -14.43 21.61 -13.56
N ILE A 110 -15.56 21.24 -14.14
CA ILE A 110 -16.30 22.04 -15.12
C ILE A 110 -17.10 23.17 -14.46
N PHE A 111 -17.19 23.20 -13.13
CA PHE A 111 -17.86 24.24 -12.37
C PHE A 111 -16.88 24.82 -11.35
N HIS A 112 -16.96 26.13 -11.15
CA HIS A 112 -16.24 26.78 -10.06
C HIS A 112 -16.73 26.28 -8.70
N HIS A 113 -15.84 26.22 -7.72
CA HIS A 113 -16.18 25.71 -6.38
C HIS A 113 -17.28 26.51 -5.67
N TRP A 114 -17.41 27.80 -5.96
CA TRP A 114 -18.44 28.66 -5.36
C TRP A 114 -19.86 28.27 -5.81
N ALA A 115 -20.00 27.44 -6.85
CA ALA A 115 -21.29 26.93 -7.27
C ALA A 115 -21.85 25.85 -6.31
N VAL A 116 -21.00 25.21 -5.51
CA VAL A 116 -21.44 24.16 -4.58
C VAL A 116 -22.28 24.77 -3.46
N ASN A 117 -23.53 24.35 -3.35
CA ASN A 117 -24.43 24.80 -2.29
C ASN A 117 -25.11 23.66 -1.54
N ARG A 118 -24.85 22.41 -1.93
CA ARG A 118 -25.35 21.21 -1.25
C ARG A 118 -24.33 20.09 -1.35
N VAL A 119 -24.24 19.28 -0.29
CA VAL A 119 -23.49 18.02 -0.28
C VAL A 119 -24.47 16.88 -0.02
N GLU A 120 -24.43 15.85 -0.85
CA GLU A 120 -25.23 14.64 -0.68
C GLU A 120 -24.32 13.44 -0.49
N ILE A 121 -24.70 12.57 0.44
CA ILE A 121 -24.02 11.31 0.69
C ILE A 121 -25.04 10.18 0.67
N THR A 122 -24.80 9.17 -0.16
CA THR A 122 -25.66 8.00 -0.30
C THR A 122 -24.84 6.72 -0.15
N GLY A 123 -25.48 5.64 0.29
CA GLY A 123 -24.79 4.36 0.43
C GLY A 123 -23.81 4.32 1.61
N LEU A 124 -24.18 4.92 2.75
CA LEU A 124 -23.58 4.63 4.06
C LEU A 124 -24.70 4.36 5.07
N LYS A 125 -24.48 3.40 5.98
CA LYS A 125 -25.37 3.17 7.14
C LYS A 125 -24.96 3.96 8.38
N ASN A 126 -23.76 4.53 8.39
CA ASN A 126 -23.16 5.20 9.57
C ASN A 126 -23.27 6.73 9.50
N LYS A 127 -23.07 7.36 10.66
CA LYS A 127 -23.14 8.82 10.85
C LYS A 127 -22.08 9.56 10.03
N VAL A 128 -22.52 10.48 9.17
CA VAL A 128 -21.66 11.44 8.47
C VAL A 128 -21.39 12.64 9.36
N VAL A 129 -20.16 13.14 9.36
CA VAL A 129 -19.78 14.38 10.05
C VAL A 129 -19.18 15.33 9.01
N PHE A 130 -19.76 16.53 8.90
CA PHE A 130 -19.20 17.62 8.11
C PHE A 130 -18.45 18.58 9.05
N ASP A 131 -17.19 18.88 8.74
CA ASP A 131 -16.42 19.90 9.46
C ASP A 131 -15.95 20.97 8.47
N ASN A 132 -16.28 22.23 8.77
CA ASN A 132 -15.95 23.40 7.95
C ASN A 132 -14.90 24.30 8.62
N ASN A 133 -14.35 23.86 9.76
CA ASN A 133 -13.36 24.66 10.48
C ASN A 133 -11.96 24.30 9.96
N SER A 134 -11.35 25.18 9.17
CA SER A 134 -9.98 24.96 8.64
C SER A 134 -8.99 24.64 9.75
N LEU A 135 -9.16 25.20 10.95
CA LEU A 135 -8.34 24.92 12.14
C LEU A 135 -8.60 23.54 12.79
N LYS A 136 -9.83 23.00 12.70
CA LYS A 136 -10.10 21.61 13.16
C LYS A 136 -9.65 20.61 12.12
N CYS A 137 -9.89 20.87 10.84
CA CYS A 137 -9.32 20.09 9.75
C CYS A 137 -7.81 20.14 9.84
N GLU A 138 -7.17 21.30 10.01
CA GLU A 138 -5.74 21.41 10.30
C GLU A 138 -5.35 20.71 11.59
N SER A 139 -6.18 20.64 12.64
CA SER A 139 -5.84 19.84 13.83
C SER A 139 -5.94 18.33 13.58
N LEU A 140 -6.91 17.90 12.77
CA LEU A 140 -7.10 16.52 12.35
C LEU A 140 -5.98 16.12 11.39
N THR A 141 -5.76 16.92 10.33
CA THR A 141 -4.70 16.78 9.33
C THR A 141 -3.32 17.20 9.82
N SER A 142 -3.13 17.93 10.92
CA SER A 142 -1.80 18.15 11.53
C SER A 142 -1.47 17.07 12.54
N ASN A 143 -2.45 16.44 13.19
CA ASN A 143 -2.22 15.16 13.86
C ASN A 143 -1.90 14.06 12.83
N LEU A 144 -2.44 14.17 11.61
CA LEU A 144 -2.13 13.25 10.52
C LEU A 144 -0.91 13.63 9.65
N ALA A 145 -0.57 14.91 9.47
CA ALA A 145 0.67 15.36 8.81
C ALA A 145 1.89 15.30 9.77
N LYS A 146 1.62 15.23 11.08
CA LYS A 146 2.61 14.80 12.10
C LYS A 146 2.65 13.29 12.26
N PHE A 147 2.05 12.52 11.35
CA PHE A 147 2.36 11.10 11.22
C PHE A 147 3.77 10.95 10.63
N LYS A 148 4.76 11.40 11.39
CA LYS A 148 6.08 10.79 11.31
C LYS A 148 5.83 9.36 11.70
N LEU A 149 5.97 8.47 10.72
CA LEU A 149 6.16 7.06 11.02
C LEU A 149 7.18 7.00 12.16
N ASP A 150 6.84 6.29 13.22
CA ASP A 150 7.83 6.06 14.26
C ASP A 150 9.08 5.44 13.61
N ASN A 151 10.24 5.57 14.25
CA ASN A 151 11.49 5.03 13.68
C ASN A 151 11.47 3.51 13.47
N ASN A 152 10.37 2.87 13.85
CA ASN A 152 10.12 1.44 13.78
C ASN A 152 9.16 1.07 12.65
N THR A 153 8.61 2.04 11.92
CA THR A 153 7.68 1.83 10.82
C THR A 153 8.25 2.38 9.51
N GLN A 154 8.30 1.55 8.49
CA GLN A 154 8.75 1.92 7.15
C GLN A 154 7.60 1.79 6.15
N LYS A 155 7.41 2.82 5.32
CA LYS A 155 6.50 2.75 4.17
C LYS A 155 7.14 1.88 3.08
N VAL A 156 6.35 0.99 2.52
CA VAL A 156 6.72 0.15 1.40
C VAL A 156 6.37 0.90 0.12
N GLU A 157 7.39 1.40 -0.58
CA GLU A 157 7.21 2.20 -1.79
C GLU A 157 6.92 1.34 -3.03
N VAL A 158 7.26 0.05 -2.98
CA VAL A 158 7.12 -0.89 -4.09
C VAL A 158 6.47 -2.17 -3.60
N GLN A 159 5.52 -2.69 -4.38
CA GLN A 159 4.77 -3.90 -4.04
C GLN A 159 5.70 -5.12 -3.83
N PHE A 160 5.45 -5.91 -2.78
CA PHE A 160 6.17 -7.15 -2.55
C PHE A 160 5.82 -8.21 -3.58
N ASN A 161 6.83 -8.86 -4.15
CA ASN A 161 6.73 -10.01 -5.05
C ASN A 161 7.89 -10.99 -4.76
N SER A 162 8.02 -12.06 -5.56
CA SER A 162 9.03 -13.10 -5.38
C SER A 162 10.47 -12.66 -5.52
N LYS A 163 10.73 -11.48 -6.06
CA LYS A 163 12.07 -10.89 -6.20
C LYS A 163 12.41 -9.92 -5.07
N ARG A 164 11.65 -9.93 -3.96
CA ARG A 164 11.86 -9.00 -2.85
C ARG A 164 12.25 -9.74 -1.59
N GLU A 165 13.19 -9.11 -0.89
CA GLU A 165 13.66 -9.53 0.43
C GLU A 165 13.52 -8.37 1.41
N VAL A 166 13.09 -8.68 2.63
CA VAL A 166 13.08 -7.75 3.76
C VAL A 166 14.05 -8.26 4.81
N ILE A 167 15.06 -7.47 5.12
CA ILE A 167 16.02 -7.74 6.20
C ILE A 167 15.71 -6.83 7.37
N ILE A 168 15.50 -7.41 8.55
CA ILE A 168 15.32 -6.70 9.82
C ILE A 168 16.49 -7.06 10.75
N ARG A 169 17.20 -6.05 11.25
CA ARG A 169 18.38 -6.24 12.12
C ARG A 169 18.21 -5.48 13.43
N GLY A 170 18.56 -6.12 14.52
CA GLY A 170 18.58 -5.46 15.82
C GLY A 170 19.01 -6.39 16.94
N ARG A 171 18.68 -6.01 18.17
CA ARG A 171 18.94 -6.82 19.36
C ARG A 171 17.66 -7.17 20.09
N THR A 172 17.62 -8.37 20.64
CA THR A 172 16.57 -8.77 21.58
C THR A 172 16.57 -7.82 22.78
N PRO A 173 15.39 -7.49 23.34
CA PRO A 173 15.32 -6.59 24.49
C PRO A 173 16.03 -7.20 25.71
N ASN A 174 16.51 -6.34 26.61
CA ASN A 174 17.10 -6.74 27.89
C ASN A 174 16.38 -6.03 29.03
N PRO A 175 15.58 -6.73 29.86
CA PRO A 175 15.30 -8.17 29.80
C PRO A 175 14.41 -8.57 28.61
N PHE A 176 14.55 -9.81 28.10
CA PHE A 176 13.70 -10.32 27.01
C PHE A 176 12.35 -10.84 27.54
N ASN A 177 11.52 -9.93 28.05
CA ASN A 177 10.21 -10.23 28.63
C ASN A 177 9.03 -9.75 27.78
N LYS A 178 9.29 -9.23 26.59
CA LYS A 178 8.29 -8.76 25.62
C LYS A 178 8.45 -9.48 24.30
N THR A 179 7.34 -9.73 23.62
CA THR A 179 7.32 -10.24 22.25
C THR A 179 7.78 -9.17 21.28
N ILE A 180 8.78 -9.50 20.46
CA ILE A 180 9.13 -8.72 19.27
C ILE A 180 8.04 -8.96 18.24
N LYS A 181 7.45 -7.89 17.69
CA LYS A 181 6.39 -8.00 16.68
C LYS A 181 6.87 -7.39 15.38
N VAL A 182 6.75 -8.13 14.29
CA VAL A 182 6.99 -7.62 12.94
C VAL A 182 5.66 -7.65 12.20
N ASN A 183 5.10 -6.48 11.94
CA ASN A 183 3.79 -6.33 11.32
C ASN A 183 3.96 -5.94 9.86
N PHE A 184 3.30 -6.67 8.97
CA PHE A 184 3.09 -6.29 7.59
C PHE A 184 1.65 -5.77 7.48
N LEU A 185 1.53 -4.47 7.28
CA LEU A 185 0.27 -3.74 7.42
C LEU A 185 -0.27 -3.34 6.05
N HIS A 186 -1.56 -3.54 5.86
CA HIS A 186 -2.32 -3.09 4.71
C HIS A 186 -3.44 -2.16 5.17
N LYS A 187 -3.56 -0.99 4.53
CA LYS A 187 -4.62 -0.01 4.79
C LYS A 187 -4.66 0.48 6.25
N ALA A 188 -3.53 0.80 6.87
CA ALA A 188 -3.50 1.19 8.28
C ALA A 188 -2.52 2.35 8.58
N LEU A 189 -3.04 3.48 9.06
CA LEU A 189 -2.35 4.33 10.03
C LEU A 189 -3.36 4.75 11.13
N LYS A 190 -2.89 4.63 12.37
CA LYS A 190 -3.60 4.61 13.66
C LYS A 190 -4.42 5.90 13.95
N TRP A 191 -5.68 5.78 14.40
CA TRP A 191 -6.49 6.95 14.82
C TRP A 191 -6.27 7.32 16.31
N ASN A 192 -5.94 6.36 17.19
CA ASN A 192 -5.62 6.60 18.62
C ASN A 192 -4.99 5.35 19.25
N ASP A 193 -4.38 5.47 20.44
CA ASP A 193 -3.86 4.41 21.32
C ASP A 193 -4.85 3.29 21.65
N THR A 194 -6.14 3.48 21.37
CA THR A 194 -7.20 2.49 21.63
C THR A 194 -7.81 1.86 20.38
N CYS A 195 -7.41 2.25 19.16
CA CYS A 195 -8.05 1.79 17.94
C CYS A 195 -7.06 1.60 16.78
N LEU A 196 -6.62 0.36 16.59
CA LEU A 196 -5.99 -0.11 15.35
C LEU A 196 -7.10 -0.70 14.48
N ILE A 197 -7.60 0.07 13.51
CA ILE A 197 -8.45 -0.47 12.44
C ILE A 197 -7.59 -0.43 11.18
N GLY A 198 -6.81 -1.48 11.01
CA GLY A 198 -5.95 -1.75 9.87
C GLY A 198 -6.00 -3.24 9.59
N ASN A 199 -5.83 -3.65 8.34
CA ASN A 199 -5.61 -5.07 8.06
C ASN A 199 -4.14 -5.37 8.34
N THR A 200 -3.87 -6.36 9.19
CA THR A 200 -2.53 -6.91 9.33
C THR A 200 -2.45 -8.08 8.37
N VAL A 201 -1.72 -7.89 7.26
CA VAL A 201 -1.49 -8.93 6.26
C VAL A 201 -0.95 -10.17 6.95
N PHE A 202 0.13 -9.97 7.72
CA PHE A 202 0.56 -10.90 8.76
C PHE A 202 1.37 -10.17 9.84
N GLN A 203 1.44 -10.77 11.02
CA GLN A 203 2.27 -10.36 12.14
C GLN A 203 3.11 -11.56 12.56
N LEU A 204 4.43 -11.37 12.54
CA LEU A 204 5.38 -12.31 13.12
C LEU A 204 5.59 -11.94 14.59
N ASN A 205 5.29 -12.86 15.49
CA ASN A 205 5.47 -12.73 16.94
C ASN A 205 6.66 -13.56 17.38
N ILE A 206 7.78 -12.94 17.74
CA ILE A 206 8.99 -13.62 18.21
C ILE A 206 9.11 -13.43 19.73
N THR A 207 9.17 -14.54 20.46
CA THR A 207 9.46 -14.58 21.89
C THR A 207 10.84 -15.22 22.12
N ASN A 208 11.21 -15.49 23.37
CA ASN A 208 12.50 -16.12 23.65
C ASN A 208 12.59 -17.53 23.05
N ASN A 209 11.50 -18.28 22.90
CA ASN A 209 11.55 -19.68 22.43
C ASN A 209 10.45 -20.08 21.43
N LEU A 210 9.65 -19.13 20.97
CA LEU A 210 8.51 -19.37 20.08
C LEU A 210 8.37 -18.24 19.06
N ILE A 211 8.13 -18.62 17.80
CA ILE A 211 7.71 -17.71 16.71
C ILE A 211 6.31 -18.09 16.26
N CYS A 212 5.39 -17.13 16.22
CA CYS A 212 4.03 -17.32 15.68
C CYS A 212 3.73 -16.37 14.53
N VAL A 213 2.91 -16.80 13.57
CA VAL A 213 2.44 -15.96 12.46
C VAL A 213 0.93 -15.93 12.40
N ASP A 214 0.37 -14.72 12.50
CA ASP A 214 -1.08 -14.48 12.51
C ASP A 214 -1.47 -13.34 11.57
N SER A 215 -2.72 -13.32 11.13
CA SER A 215 -3.28 -12.26 10.28
C SER A 215 -4.50 -11.61 10.97
N TYR A 216 -4.75 -10.33 10.71
CA TYR A 216 -5.88 -9.58 11.28
C TYR A 216 -6.67 -8.87 10.17
N THR A 217 -7.97 -9.13 10.11
CA THR A 217 -8.86 -8.45 9.15
C THR A 217 -10.29 -8.40 9.67
N ASN A 218 -11.09 -7.44 9.18
CA ASN A 218 -12.51 -7.30 9.55
C ASN A 218 -12.75 -7.27 11.08
N GLY A 219 -11.87 -6.61 11.83
CA GLY A 219 -12.01 -6.42 13.27
C GLY A 219 -11.69 -7.64 14.14
N HIS A 220 -11.13 -8.72 13.56
CA HIS A 220 -10.74 -9.91 14.32
C HIS A 220 -9.45 -10.53 13.80
N TRP A 221 -8.69 -11.13 14.71
CA TRP A 221 -7.62 -12.06 14.34
C TRP A 221 -8.26 -13.25 13.64
N ILE A 222 -7.67 -13.68 12.52
CA ILE A 222 -8.13 -14.87 11.81
C ILE A 222 -7.86 -16.06 12.73
N LYS A 223 -8.82 -16.36 13.61
CA LYS A 223 -8.72 -17.46 14.57
C LYS A 223 -8.65 -18.76 13.79
N LEU A 224 -7.57 -19.51 14.02
CA LEU A 224 -7.33 -20.86 13.53
C LEU A 224 -8.45 -21.79 14.03
N LYS A 225 -9.57 -21.85 13.32
CA LYS A 225 -10.65 -22.79 13.64
C LYS A 225 -10.25 -24.23 13.32
N ASN A 226 -9.29 -24.45 12.42
CA ASN A 226 -8.99 -25.78 11.90
C ASN A 226 -7.53 -26.26 12.03
N ASN A 227 -6.55 -25.45 12.47
CA ASN A 227 -5.21 -25.98 12.75
C ASN A 227 -4.29 -25.05 13.59
N PRO A 228 -4.40 -25.04 14.94
CA PRO A 228 -3.58 -24.19 15.80
C PRO A 228 -2.07 -24.50 15.78
N THR A 229 -1.65 -25.67 15.28
CA THR A 229 -0.25 -26.14 15.39
C THR A 229 0.66 -25.75 14.23
N ASN A 230 0.15 -25.22 13.12
CA ASN A 230 0.93 -25.07 11.89
C ASN A 230 1.56 -23.68 11.66
N ARG A 231 1.40 -22.72 12.58
CA ARG A 231 1.96 -21.36 12.41
C ARG A 231 2.74 -20.84 13.62
N CYS A 232 2.85 -21.66 14.68
CA CYS A 232 3.67 -21.38 15.83
C CYS A 232 4.76 -22.45 15.94
N PHE A 233 6.01 -22.03 15.98
CA PHE A 233 7.17 -22.92 15.94
C PHE A 233 8.10 -22.62 17.12
N ASN A 234 8.40 -23.66 17.88
CA ASN A 234 9.43 -23.57 18.91
C ASN A 234 10.81 -23.46 18.24
N HIS A 235 11.69 -22.70 18.88
CA HIS A 235 13.10 -22.63 18.54
C HIS A 235 13.97 -22.62 19.80
N THR A 236 15.28 -22.72 19.61
CA THR A 236 16.31 -22.54 20.64
C THR A 236 16.13 -21.20 21.35
N GLU A 237 16.39 -21.18 22.66
CA GLU A 237 16.13 -19.99 23.45
C GLU A 237 17.05 -18.83 23.03
N LEU A 238 16.45 -17.72 22.61
CA LEU A 238 17.14 -16.50 22.26
C LEU A 238 17.54 -15.76 23.54
N GLU A 239 18.82 -15.49 23.67
CA GLU A 239 19.35 -14.74 24.80
C GLU A 239 19.00 -13.24 24.73
N SER A 240 18.86 -12.61 25.90
CA SER A 240 18.58 -11.16 26.01
C SER A 240 19.76 -10.30 25.55
N GLY A 241 19.48 -9.21 24.84
CA GLY A 241 20.50 -8.27 24.36
C GLY A 241 21.36 -8.78 23.18
N LYS A 242 21.07 -9.96 22.62
CA LYS A 242 21.83 -10.51 21.48
C LYS A 242 21.32 -9.98 20.16
N ARG A 243 22.25 -9.86 19.22
CA ARG A 243 21.94 -9.49 17.83
C ARG A 243 21.17 -10.61 17.16
N ILE A 244 20.16 -10.22 16.41
CA ILE A 244 19.38 -11.09 15.53
C ILE A 244 19.26 -10.43 14.17
N LYS A 245 19.19 -11.26 13.14
CA LYS A 245 18.87 -10.85 11.76
C LYS A 245 17.70 -11.70 11.29
N LEU A 246 16.60 -11.05 10.93
CA LEU A 246 15.43 -11.69 10.36
C LEU A 246 15.39 -11.37 8.87
N ILE A 247 15.41 -12.40 8.04
CA ILE A 247 15.29 -12.30 6.59
C ILE A 247 13.92 -12.83 6.21
N LEU A 248 13.17 -12.09 5.40
CA LEU A 248 11.85 -12.46 4.93
C LEU A 248 11.85 -12.42 3.41
N THR A 249 11.55 -13.55 2.79
CA THR A 249 11.38 -13.69 1.35
C THR A 249 9.97 -14.19 1.04
N PHE A 250 9.49 -13.90 -0.17
CA PHE A 250 8.10 -14.13 -0.53
C PHE A 250 7.98 -14.97 -1.80
N PRO A 251 8.22 -16.30 -1.75
CA PRO A 251 8.21 -17.17 -2.94
C PRO A 251 6.95 -17.04 -3.80
N SER A 252 5.82 -16.67 -3.19
CA SER A 252 4.60 -16.26 -3.89
C SER A 252 3.83 -15.23 -3.06
N SER A 253 2.77 -14.64 -3.62
CA SER A 253 1.93 -13.67 -2.91
C SER A 253 1.35 -14.20 -1.60
N TYR A 254 1.22 -15.51 -1.42
CA TYR A 254 0.64 -16.14 -0.22
C TYR A 254 1.63 -16.99 0.56
N LYS A 255 2.93 -16.89 0.27
CA LYS A 255 3.96 -17.66 0.96
C LYS A 255 4.99 -16.74 1.57
N LEU A 256 5.31 -16.99 2.83
CA LEU A 256 6.41 -16.37 3.55
C LEU A 256 7.45 -17.43 3.84
N LEU A 257 8.69 -17.19 3.42
CA LEU A 257 9.86 -17.88 3.96
C LEU A 257 10.56 -16.89 4.90
N TYR A 258 10.80 -17.30 6.14
CA TYR A 258 11.58 -16.50 7.07
C TYR A 258 12.79 -17.26 7.57
N ILE A 259 13.89 -16.53 7.74
CA ILE A 259 15.15 -16.99 8.31
C ILE A 259 15.46 -16.08 9.50
N LEU A 260 15.51 -16.65 10.71
CA LEU A 260 15.99 -15.96 11.90
C LEU A 260 17.41 -16.43 12.20
N GLU A 261 18.37 -15.54 11.99
CA GLU A 261 19.79 -15.77 12.25
C GLU A 261 20.20 -15.14 13.58
N THR A 262 20.93 -15.91 14.36
CA THR A 262 21.71 -15.47 15.52
C THR A 262 23.18 -15.79 15.28
N LYS A 263 24.06 -15.51 16.24
CA LYS A 263 25.46 -15.90 16.11
C LYS A 263 25.63 -17.43 16.20
N GLU A 264 24.76 -18.09 16.96
CA GLU A 264 24.89 -19.50 17.31
C GLU A 264 23.96 -20.43 16.51
N ASP A 265 22.89 -19.89 15.94
CA ASP A 265 21.82 -20.69 15.31
C ASP A 265 21.12 -19.96 14.15
N VAL A 266 20.55 -20.74 13.23
CA VAL A 266 19.76 -20.28 12.08
C VAL A 266 18.47 -21.07 12.01
N ILE A 267 17.34 -20.37 12.07
CA ILE A 267 16.00 -20.97 12.06
C ILE A 267 15.30 -20.57 10.77
N GLU A 268 14.98 -21.56 9.95
CA GLU A 268 14.30 -21.37 8.66
C GLU A 268 12.94 -22.07 8.62
N ARG A 269 11.90 -21.35 8.16
CA ARG A 269 10.54 -21.89 8.00
C ARG A 269 9.79 -21.21 6.87
N GLU A 270 9.04 -22.03 6.12
CA GLU A 270 8.05 -21.58 5.14
C GLU A 270 6.63 -21.68 5.73
N ILE A 271 5.81 -20.64 5.52
CA ILE A 271 4.44 -20.53 6.02
C ILE A 271 3.52 -19.98 4.92
N GLU A 272 2.31 -20.52 4.84
CA GLU A 272 1.22 -19.95 4.03
C GLU A 272 0.51 -18.79 4.76
N LEU A 273 0.35 -17.67 4.07
CA LEU A 273 -0.32 -16.46 4.52
C LEU A 273 -1.82 -16.49 4.18
N ASP A 274 -2.66 -15.88 5.03
CA ASP A 274 -4.11 -15.77 4.75
C ASP A 274 -4.44 -14.61 3.81
N ILE A 275 -3.60 -13.59 3.82
CA ILE A 275 -3.76 -12.34 3.07
C ILE A 275 -2.52 -12.19 2.20
N PRO A 276 -2.67 -11.83 0.91
CA PRO A 276 -1.52 -11.76 0.04
C PRO A 276 -0.57 -10.63 0.44
N VAL A 277 0.73 -10.92 0.48
CA VAL A 277 1.78 -9.97 0.90
C VAL A 277 1.89 -8.76 -0.02
N THR A 278 1.45 -8.90 -1.27
CA THR A 278 1.32 -7.83 -2.28
C THR A 278 0.43 -6.68 -1.81
N LEU A 279 -0.36 -6.86 -0.75
CA LEU A 279 -1.17 -5.80 -0.16
C LEU A 279 -0.42 -4.95 0.87
N THR A 280 0.76 -5.37 1.33
CA THR A 280 1.49 -4.63 2.36
C THR A 280 1.88 -3.23 1.86
N GLN A 281 1.61 -2.23 2.71
CA GLN A 281 1.97 -0.83 2.49
C GLN A 281 2.94 -0.30 3.54
N TYR A 282 3.00 -0.94 4.72
CA TYR A 282 3.91 -0.57 5.79
C TYR A 282 4.47 -1.81 6.49
N ILE A 283 5.72 -1.74 6.92
CA ILE A 283 6.32 -2.70 7.83
C ILE A 283 6.57 -1.99 9.15
N GLN A 284 6.12 -2.57 10.26
CA GLN A 284 6.34 -2.05 11.61
C GLN A 284 7.03 -3.09 12.49
N VAL A 285 8.05 -2.68 13.24
CA VAL A 285 8.83 -3.56 14.13
C VAL A 285 8.76 -3.07 15.57
N ASP A 286 8.02 -3.77 16.42
CA ASP A 286 7.89 -3.43 17.84
C ASP A 286 8.82 -4.26 18.72
N ASN A 287 9.30 -3.65 19.81
CA ASN A 287 10.11 -4.27 20.87
C ASN A 287 11.45 -4.88 20.42
N LEU A 288 11.95 -4.53 19.23
CA LEU A 288 13.31 -4.81 18.81
C LEU A 288 14.20 -3.60 19.10
N VAL A 289 15.36 -3.81 19.71
CA VAL A 289 16.31 -2.72 20.01
C VAL A 289 17.15 -2.48 18.76
N LYS A 290 17.06 -1.27 18.19
CA LYS A 290 17.85 -0.88 17.02
C LYS A 290 19.34 -0.86 17.36
N ASP A 291 20.19 -1.40 16.48
CA ASP A 291 21.64 -1.22 16.56
C ASP A 291 22.00 0.22 16.14
N GLU A 292 22.87 0.90 16.90
CA GLU A 292 23.18 2.33 16.72
C GLU A 292 23.69 2.70 15.31
N GLU A 293 24.24 1.73 14.58
CA GLU A 293 24.93 1.93 13.29
C GLU A 293 24.15 1.40 12.07
N ALA A 294 22.96 0.79 12.24
CA ALA A 294 22.24 0.14 11.13
C ALA A 294 20.78 0.61 11.04
N GLU A 295 20.20 0.64 9.82
CA GLU A 295 18.76 0.76 9.69
C GLU A 295 18.07 -0.51 10.20
N LEU A 296 16.91 -0.33 10.82
CA LEU A 296 16.18 -1.43 11.46
C LEU A 296 15.57 -2.38 10.41
N ILE A 297 15.08 -1.80 9.31
CA ILE A 297 14.40 -2.50 8.22
C ILE A 297 15.10 -2.07 6.93
N HIS A 298 15.49 -3.04 6.11
CA HIS A 298 16.00 -2.83 4.77
C HIS A 298 15.20 -3.68 3.78
N ILE A 299 14.86 -3.11 2.63
CA ILE A 299 14.09 -3.79 1.58
C ILE A 299 14.97 -3.86 0.32
N PHE A 300 15.28 -5.07 -0.14
CA PHE A 300 16.13 -5.30 -1.31
C PHE A 300 15.34 -5.88 -2.47
N ARG A 301 15.88 -5.68 -3.68
CA ARG A 301 15.51 -6.45 -4.86
C ARG A 301 16.54 -7.55 -5.01
N VAL A 302 16.07 -8.78 -5.09
CA VAL A 302 16.86 -9.93 -5.54
C VAL A 302 16.80 -9.85 -7.06
N ASP A 303 17.61 -8.98 -7.66
CA ASP A 303 17.83 -9.05 -9.10
C ASP A 303 18.83 -10.17 -9.35
N ASP A 304 18.49 -10.97 -10.35
CA ASP A 304 19.22 -12.15 -10.78
C ASP A 304 20.67 -11.73 -11.10
N GLU A 305 21.63 -12.16 -10.28
CA GLU A 305 23.00 -12.32 -10.77
C GLU A 305 22.89 -13.34 -11.92
N ASP A 306 22.91 -12.86 -13.16
CA ASP A 306 23.36 -13.53 -14.38
C ASP A 306 23.00 -12.63 -15.59
N ASP A 307 23.53 -11.40 -15.62
CA ASP A 307 24.00 -10.88 -16.91
C ASP A 307 25.37 -11.52 -17.10
N GLU A 308 25.36 -12.78 -17.56
CA GLU A 308 26.53 -13.39 -18.18
C GLU A 308 27.03 -12.39 -19.22
N VAL A 309 28.21 -11.84 -18.98
CA VAL A 309 28.99 -11.20 -20.03
C VAL A 309 29.20 -12.30 -21.06
N GLU A 310 28.45 -12.26 -22.16
CA GLU A 310 28.82 -13.00 -23.36
C GLU A 310 30.21 -12.47 -23.73
N ASP A 311 31.24 -13.23 -23.34
CA ASP A 311 32.55 -13.16 -23.94
C ASP A 311 32.33 -13.50 -25.42
N ASP A 312 32.23 -12.47 -26.24
CA ASP A 312 32.32 -12.56 -27.70
C ASP A 312 33.68 -13.20 -28.04
N GLU A 313 33.70 -14.53 -28.15
CA GLU A 313 34.72 -15.25 -28.90
C GLU A 313 34.60 -14.84 -30.37
N ALA A 314 35.28 -13.74 -30.71
CA ALA A 314 35.58 -13.37 -32.09
C ALA A 314 36.74 -14.23 -32.60
N ASP A 315 36.44 -15.48 -32.93
CA ASP A 315 37.11 -16.17 -34.03
C ASP A 315 36.46 -15.68 -35.32
N GLU A 316 37.22 -15.08 -36.24
CA GLU A 316 37.13 -15.37 -37.67
C GLU A 316 38.29 -14.71 -38.47
N VAL A 317 39.21 -15.59 -38.92
CA VAL A 317 39.72 -15.76 -40.30
C VAL A 317 40.81 -14.80 -40.83
N GLU A 318 41.90 -15.46 -41.27
CA GLU A 318 43.07 -14.96 -42.01
C GLU A 318 42.76 -14.60 -43.50
N ASP A 319 43.81 -14.08 -44.16
CA ASP A 319 44.02 -13.95 -45.62
C ASP A 319 43.36 -12.73 -46.30
N ASP A 320 43.99 -11.99 -47.23
CA ASP A 320 45.28 -12.10 -47.91
C ASP A 320 45.57 -10.76 -48.63
N GLU A 321 46.86 -10.53 -48.88
CA GLU A 321 47.50 -9.77 -49.99
C GLU A 321 47.09 -8.32 -50.38
N ALA A 322 48.12 -7.46 -50.28
CA ALA A 322 48.67 -6.54 -51.29
C ALA A 322 47.75 -5.74 -52.23
N ASP A 323 47.91 -4.41 -52.21
CA ASP A 323 48.57 -3.71 -53.33
C ASP A 323 48.94 -2.27 -52.97
N GLU A 324 50.17 -1.91 -53.33
CA GLU A 324 50.73 -0.56 -53.35
C GLU A 324 50.01 0.31 -54.40
N VAL A 325 49.68 1.59 -54.11
CA VAL A 325 49.91 2.72 -55.05
C VAL A 325 50.08 4.02 -54.26
N GLU A 326 51.06 4.78 -54.75
CA GLU A 326 51.70 6.02 -54.31
C GLU A 326 50.81 7.28 -54.22
N ASP A 327 51.32 8.23 -53.44
CA ASP A 327 51.49 9.67 -53.68
C ASP A 327 50.34 10.51 -54.31
N ASP A 328 49.89 11.56 -53.61
CA ASP A 328 50.38 12.92 -53.89
C ASP A 328 49.68 14.02 -53.04
N GLU A 329 50.52 14.99 -52.67
CA GLU A 329 50.27 16.43 -52.37
C GLU A 329 49.26 16.82 -51.25
N ALA A 330 49.71 17.38 -50.12
CA ALA A 330 50.39 18.66 -49.87
C ALA A 330 49.47 19.92 -49.88
N GLU A 331 49.30 20.43 -48.66
CA GLU A 331 49.27 21.83 -48.21
C GLU A 331 48.56 22.93 -49.00
N LEU A 332 47.57 23.53 -48.32
CA LEU A 332 47.34 24.98 -48.33
C LEU A 332 47.82 25.56 -47.00
N ILE A 333 49.00 26.21 -47.01
CA ILE A 333 49.28 27.61 -46.61
C ILE A 333 50.79 27.88 -46.67
#